data_AF-A0A2D0L990-F1
#
_entry.id   AF-A0A2D0L990-F1
#
_cell.length_a   1.000
_cell.length_b   1.000
_cell.length_c   1.000
_cell.angle_alpha   90.00
_cell.angle_beta   90.00
_cell.angle_gamma   90.00
#
_symmetry.space_group_name_H-M   'P 1'
#
loop_
_entity.id
_entity.type
_entity.pdbx_description
1 polymer ?
#
loop_
_entity_poly.entity_id
_entity_poly.type
_entity_poly.pdbx_seq_one_letter_code
_entity_poly.pdbx_strand_id
1 'polypeptide(L)'
;MLEQFLDGITFISSLIFSVILWGIGITTMLYSYFGRSDFFDLISKSVINTIFAIWMFIGSLPLLNYAADKEQYGSIVGRARELAMFADRPWYGVGGYQFLIVVLIAILGFCITYYKNRR
;
A
#
# COMPACT_ATOMS: atom_id res chain seq x y z
N MET A 1 -7.55 10.64 -27.51
CA MET A 1 -6.12 10.56 -27.90
C MET A 1 -5.23 11.16 -26.82
N LEU A 2 -5.28 12.49 -26.57
CA LEU A 2 -4.46 13.14 -25.54
C LEU A 2 -4.80 12.68 -24.10
N GLU A 3 -6.09 12.56 -23.75
CA GLU A 3 -6.50 12.08 -22.42
C GLU A 3 -6.05 10.64 -22.12
N GLN A 4 -6.21 9.73 -23.08
CA GLN A 4 -5.70 8.35 -22.95
C GLN A 4 -4.18 8.28 -22.81
N PHE A 5 -3.46 9.18 -23.50
CA PHE A 5 -2.01 9.27 -23.38
C PHE A 5 -1.59 9.77 -21.98
N LEU A 6 -2.26 10.80 -21.46
CA LEU A 6 -2.03 11.29 -20.09
C LEU A 6 -2.38 10.24 -19.03
N ASP A 7 -3.49 9.52 -19.18
CA ASP A 7 -3.88 8.40 -18.30
C ASP A 7 -2.78 7.33 -18.27
N GLY A 8 -2.25 6.96 -19.45
CA GLY A 8 -1.13 6.03 -19.58
C GLY A 8 0.13 6.51 -18.83
N ILE A 9 0.47 7.79 -18.90
CA ILE A 9 1.59 8.37 -18.13
C ILE A 9 1.34 8.24 -16.62
N THR A 10 0.14 8.61 -16.14
CA THR A 10 -0.19 8.55 -14.71
C THR A 10 -0.15 7.11 -14.17
N PHE A 11 -0.59 6.14 -14.96
CA PHE A 11 -0.47 4.72 -14.63
C PHE A 11 1.00 4.29 -14.52
N ILE A 12 1.82 4.60 -15.53
CA ILE A 12 3.23 4.22 -15.56
C ILE A 12 3.98 4.85 -14.39
N SER A 13 3.75 6.13 -14.09
CA SER A 13 4.35 6.79 -12.93
C SER A 13 3.95 6.09 -11.62
N SER A 14 2.66 5.78 -11.44
CA SER A 14 2.16 5.09 -10.24
C SER A 14 2.76 3.68 -10.11
N LEU A 15 2.90 2.96 -11.22
CA LEU A 15 3.55 1.66 -11.27
C LEU A 15 5.03 1.75 -10.89
N ILE A 16 5.77 2.72 -11.44
CA ILE A 16 7.19 2.93 -11.14
C ILE A 16 7.38 3.21 -9.64
N PHE A 17 6.58 4.12 -9.06
CA PHE A 17 6.65 4.42 -7.62
C PHE A 17 6.36 3.18 -6.77
N SER A 18 5.36 2.38 -7.16
CA SER A 18 5.00 1.14 -6.46
C SER A 18 6.14 0.10 -6.51
N VAL A 19 6.73 -0.10 -7.69
CA VAL A 19 7.86 -1.02 -7.90
C VAL A 19 9.08 -0.56 -7.12
N ILE A 20 9.38 0.74 -7.06
CA ILE A 20 10.49 1.26 -6.25
C ILE A 20 10.25 0.98 -4.76
N LEU A 21 9.05 1.26 -4.26
CA LEU A 21 8.72 1.01 -2.84
C LEU A 21 8.81 -0.47 -2.49
N TRP A 22 8.25 -1.35 -3.31
CA TRP A 22 8.37 -2.80 -3.11
C TRP A 22 9.82 -3.28 -3.25
N GLY A 23 10.55 -2.78 -4.24
CA GLY A 23 11.95 -3.12 -4.48
C GLY A 23 12.81 -2.82 -3.26
N ILE A 24 12.69 -1.59 -2.71
CA ILE A 24 13.38 -1.19 -1.47
C ILE A 24 13.01 -2.15 -0.34
N GLY A 25 11.72 -2.41 -0.13
CA GLY A 25 11.26 -3.31 0.92
C GLY A 25 11.87 -4.70 0.78
N ILE A 26 11.77 -5.31 -0.40
CA ILE A 26 12.28 -6.66 -0.69
C ILE A 26 13.80 -6.71 -0.50
N THR A 27 14.53 -5.70 -0.97
CA THR A 27 15.99 -5.62 -0.77
C THR A 27 16.33 -5.55 0.73
N THR A 28 15.62 -4.74 1.51
CA THR A 28 15.82 -4.67 2.97
C THR A 28 15.49 -5.99 3.66
N MET A 29 14.41 -6.68 3.25
CA MET A 29 14.04 -7.99 3.79
C MET A 29 15.09 -9.05 3.47
N LEU A 30 15.59 -9.10 2.24
CA LEU A 30 16.66 -10.02 1.85
C LEU A 30 17.94 -9.72 2.64
N TYR A 31 18.29 -8.44 2.79
CA TYR A 31 19.46 -8.03 3.58
C TYR A 31 19.34 -8.48 5.05
N SER A 32 18.16 -8.35 5.65
CA SER A 32 17.86 -8.89 7.00
C SER A 32 17.94 -10.42 7.05
N TYR A 33 17.36 -11.12 6.07
CA TYR A 33 17.32 -12.58 6.02
C TYR A 33 18.71 -13.21 5.88
N PHE A 34 19.59 -12.60 5.09
CA PHE A 34 20.97 -13.09 4.90
C PHE A 34 21.91 -12.77 6.07
N GLY A 35 21.39 -12.25 7.20
CA GLY A 35 22.15 -12.07 8.44
C GLY A 35 23.28 -11.05 8.31
N ARG A 36 23.17 -10.08 7.39
CA ARG A 36 24.21 -9.07 7.16
C ARG A 36 24.10 -7.85 8.08
N SER A 37 23.25 -7.89 9.11
CA SER A 37 23.08 -6.76 10.03
C SER A 37 22.74 -7.15 11.46
N ASP A 38 23.62 -6.78 12.38
CA ASP A 38 23.42 -6.90 13.82
C ASP A 38 22.22 -6.08 14.32
N PHE A 39 21.81 -5.05 13.57
CA PHE A 39 20.69 -4.18 13.91
C PHE A 39 19.34 -4.90 13.93
N PHE A 40 19.06 -5.78 12.96
CA PHE A 40 17.79 -6.49 12.88
C PHE A 40 17.70 -7.64 13.91
N ASP A 41 18.83 -8.13 14.41
CA ASP A 41 18.84 -9.20 15.42
C ASP A 41 18.32 -8.75 16.79
N LEU A 42 18.36 -7.44 17.07
CA LEU A 42 17.78 -6.84 18.27
C LEU A 42 16.23 -6.83 18.25
N ILE A 43 15.63 -7.02 17.08
CA ILE A 43 14.18 -6.89 16.87
C ILE A 43 13.58 -8.29 16.65
N SER A 44 12.46 -8.57 17.31
CA SER A 44 11.79 -9.86 17.10
C SER A 44 11.39 -10.05 15.63
N LYS A 45 11.60 -11.26 15.09
CA LYS A 45 11.26 -11.59 13.69
C LYS A 45 9.80 -11.28 13.34
N SER A 46 8.90 -11.39 14.31
CA SER A 46 7.48 -11.05 14.14
C SER A 46 7.27 -9.56 13.88
N VAL A 47 8.00 -8.69 14.58
CA VAL A 47 7.95 -7.23 14.38
C VAL A 47 8.52 -6.87 13.01
N ILE A 48 9.65 -7.47 12.61
CA ILE A 48 10.25 -7.26 11.28
C ILE A 48 9.26 -7.63 10.16
N ASN A 49 8.63 -8.81 10.27
CA ASN A 49 7.63 -9.26 9.30
C ASN A 49 6.41 -8.34 9.23
N THR A 50 6.00 -7.77 10.37
CA THR A 50 4.88 -6.81 10.45
C THR A 50 5.23 -5.51 9.74
N ILE A 51 6.41 -4.96 10.00
CA ILE A 51 6.91 -3.76 9.33
C ILE A 51 6.99 -4.00 7.82
N PHE A 52 7.51 -5.16 7.40
CA PHE A 52 7.57 -5.52 6.00
C PHE A 52 6.18 -5.64 5.36
N ALA A 53 5.21 -6.23 6.04
CA ALA A 53 3.82 -6.31 5.55
C ALA A 53 3.19 -4.92 5.36
N ILE A 54 3.41 -4.00 6.33
CA ILE A 54 2.99 -2.60 6.20
C ILE A 54 3.66 -1.94 5.00
N TRP A 55 4.96 -2.17 4.82
CA TRP A 55 5.74 -1.61 3.71
C TRP A 55 5.22 -2.08 2.34
N MET A 56 4.89 -3.38 2.22
CA MET A 56 4.32 -3.93 1.00
C MET A 56 2.95 -3.33 0.69
N PHE A 57 2.14 -3.06 1.72
CA PHE A 57 0.89 -2.33 1.55
C PHE A 57 1.11 -0.88 1.12
N ILE A 58 2.06 -0.16 1.74
CA ILE A 58 2.42 1.21 1.35
C ILE A 58 2.83 1.27 -0.13
N GLY A 59 3.59 0.28 -0.60
CA GLY A 59 3.95 0.16 -2.01
C GLY A 59 2.77 0.00 -2.96
N SER A 60 1.59 -0.43 -2.48
CA SER A 60 0.38 -0.51 -3.31
C SER A 60 -0.40 0.80 -3.39
N LEU A 61 -0.13 1.78 -2.51
CA LEU A 61 -0.89 3.04 -2.43
C LEU A 61 -0.88 3.86 -3.73
N PRO A 62 0.24 4.01 -4.47
CA PRO A 62 0.22 4.76 -5.72
C PRO A 62 -0.75 4.14 -6.74
N LEU A 63 -0.77 2.81 -6.87
CA LEU A 63 -1.69 2.11 -7.77
C LEU A 63 -3.14 2.15 -7.31
N LEU A 64 -3.39 2.02 -6.00
CA LEU A 64 -4.74 2.12 -5.43
C LEU A 64 -5.32 3.53 -5.62
N ASN A 65 -4.50 4.57 -5.46
CA ASN A 65 -4.93 5.94 -5.72
C ASN A 65 -5.21 6.17 -7.22
N TYR A 66 -4.33 5.70 -8.11
CA TYR A 66 -4.59 5.75 -9.56
C TYR A 66 -5.89 5.05 -9.94
N ALA A 67 -6.12 3.82 -9.43
CA ALA A 67 -7.35 3.09 -9.69
C ALA A 67 -8.59 3.82 -9.15
N ALA A 68 -8.49 4.41 -7.96
CA ALA A 68 -9.59 5.13 -7.33
C ALA A 68 -9.93 6.40 -8.11
N ASP A 69 -8.92 7.11 -8.59
CA ASP A 69 -9.09 8.32 -9.39
C ASP A 69 -9.69 7.98 -10.76
N LYS A 70 -9.26 6.88 -11.37
CA LYS A 70 -9.84 6.39 -12.63
C LYS A 70 -11.30 5.99 -12.48
N GLU A 71 -11.67 5.31 -11.39
CA GLU A 71 -13.06 4.94 -11.13
C GLU A 71 -13.93 6.16 -10.79
N GLN A 72 -13.35 7.15 -10.10
CA GLN A 72 -14.04 8.38 -9.72
C GLN A 72 -14.25 9.34 -10.90
N TYR A 73 -13.26 9.50 -11.79
CA TYR A 73 -13.24 10.53 -12.85
C TYR A 73 -13.31 9.97 -14.29
N GLY A 74 -13.09 8.66 -14.50
CA GLY A 74 -12.95 8.06 -15.84
C GLY A 74 -14.17 7.31 -16.39
N SER A 75 -15.26 7.18 -15.62
CA SER A 75 -16.47 6.44 -16.01
C SER A 75 -17.56 7.36 -16.58
N ILE A 76 -18.49 6.82 -17.39
CA ILE A 76 -19.80 7.45 -17.69
C ILE A 76 -20.52 7.83 -16.38
N VAL A 77 -20.26 7.08 -15.31
CA VAL A 77 -20.71 7.36 -13.94
C VAL A 77 -20.00 8.57 -13.33
N GLY A 78 -18.75 8.89 -13.71
CA GLY A 78 -18.05 10.12 -13.31
C GLY A 78 -18.73 11.39 -13.82
N ARG A 79 -19.22 11.38 -15.07
CA ARG A 79 -20.08 12.45 -15.62
C ARG A 79 -21.46 12.50 -14.97
N ALA A 80 -22.02 11.36 -14.56
CA ALA A 80 -23.26 11.31 -13.77
C ALA A 80 -23.05 11.73 -12.30
N ARG A 81 -21.81 11.69 -11.79
CA ARG A 81 -21.43 12.12 -10.44
C ARG A 81 -21.14 13.62 -10.34
N GLU A 82 -20.82 14.29 -11.45
CA GLU A 82 -20.92 15.76 -11.55
C GLU A 82 -22.36 16.25 -11.27
N LEU A 83 -23.38 15.41 -11.45
CA LEU A 83 -24.78 15.66 -11.11
C LEU A 83 -25.17 15.27 -9.67
N ALA A 84 -24.19 15.13 -8.76
CA ALA A 84 -24.37 15.00 -7.31
C ALA A 84 -25.05 13.73 -6.76
N MET A 85 -25.22 12.66 -7.55
CA MET A 85 -25.92 11.45 -7.06
C MET A 85 -25.04 10.42 -6.32
N PHE A 86 -23.71 10.44 -6.45
CA PHE A 86 -22.81 9.52 -5.73
C PHE A 86 -21.41 10.15 -5.50
N ALA A 87 -21.24 10.94 -4.44
CA ALA A 87 -20.04 11.76 -4.24
C ALA A 87 -18.80 11.00 -3.70
N ASP A 88 -18.90 9.72 -3.37
CA ASP A 88 -17.84 9.04 -2.61
C ASP A 88 -16.77 8.38 -3.49
N ARG A 89 -15.51 8.73 -3.22
CA ARG A 89 -14.31 8.04 -3.73
C ARG A 89 -14.35 6.56 -3.30
N PRO A 90 -13.92 5.61 -4.15
CA PRO A 90 -13.83 4.20 -3.75
C PRO A 90 -13.04 4.04 -2.44
N TRP A 91 -13.47 3.09 -1.59
CA TRP A 91 -12.92 2.93 -0.24
C TRP A 91 -11.39 2.77 -0.24
N TYR A 92 -10.83 2.06 -1.21
CA TYR A 92 -9.39 1.84 -1.32
C TYR A 92 -8.60 3.09 -1.72
N GLY A 93 -9.27 4.14 -2.21
CA GLY A 93 -8.71 5.47 -2.43
C GLY A 93 -8.82 6.39 -1.22
N VAL A 94 -9.64 6.10 -0.22
CA VAL A 94 -9.76 7.03 0.93
C VAL A 94 -8.61 6.79 1.91
N GLY A 95 -7.84 7.84 2.22
CA GLY A 95 -6.70 7.77 3.13
C GLY A 95 -7.05 7.21 4.51
N GLY A 96 -8.27 7.45 5.00
CA GLY A 96 -8.76 6.86 6.26
C GLY A 96 -8.84 5.33 6.24
N TYR A 97 -9.31 4.73 5.14
CA TYR A 97 -9.35 3.26 5.01
C TYR A 97 -7.94 2.69 4.81
N GLN A 98 -7.08 3.38 4.05
CA GLN A 98 -5.67 3.00 3.89
C GLN A 98 -4.94 2.99 5.24
N PHE A 99 -5.16 4.00 6.08
CA PHE A 99 -4.63 4.06 7.44
C PHE A 99 -5.18 2.92 8.31
N LEU A 100 -6.48 2.63 8.23
CA LEU A 100 -7.09 1.55 8.99
C LEU A 100 -6.48 0.19 8.65
N ILE A 101 -6.15 -0.06 7.37
CA ILE A 101 -5.43 -1.28 6.95
C ILE A 101 -4.04 -1.35 7.61
N VAL A 102 -3.30 -0.25 7.65
CA VAL A 102 -2.00 -0.19 8.34
C VAL A 102 -2.14 -0.52 9.82
N VAL A 103 -3.15 0.05 10.49
CA VAL A 103 -3.45 -0.23 11.90
C VAL A 103 -3.81 -1.70 12.11
N LEU A 104 -4.63 -2.29 11.23
CA LEU A 104 -4.98 -3.71 11.30
C LEU A 104 -3.75 -4.61 11.16
N ILE A 105 -2.86 -4.34 10.20
CA ILE A 105 -1.60 -5.10 10.04
C ILE A 105 -0.75 -4.98 11.32
N ALA A 106 -0.66 -3.78 11.92
CA ALA A 106 0.09 -3.57 13.15
C ALA A 106 -0.50 -4.35 14.35
N ILE A 107 -1.82 -4.32 14.53
CA ILE A 107 -2.52 -5.08 15.58
C ILE A 107 -2.28 -6.59 15.40
N LEU A 108 -2.44 -7.11 14.18
CA LEU A 108 -2.20 -8.52 13.89
C LEU A 108 -0.75 -8.91 14.20
N GLY A 109 0.22 -8.08 13.81
CA GLY A 109 1.62 -8.26 14.14
C GLY A 109 1.90 -8.30 15.64
N PHE A 110 1.27 -7.41 16.40
CA PHE A 110 1.34 -7.41 17.86
C PHE A 110 0.74 -8.68 18.45
N CYS A 111 -0.46 -9.09 18.02
CA CYS A 111 -1.11 -10.32 18.48
C CYS A 111 -0.26 -11.56 18.21
N ILE A 112 0.35 -11.67 17.03
CA ILE A 112 1.25 -12.78 16.66
C ILE A 112 2.48 -12.79 17.59
N THR A 113 3.07 -11.63 17.84
CA THR A 113 4.24 -11.50 18.72
C THR A 113 3.89 -11.88 20.16
N TYR A 114 2.77 -11.38 20.67
CA TYR A 114 2.28 -11.68 22.00
C TYR A 114 2.00 -13.17 22.20
N TYR A 115 1.36 -13.82 21.22
CA TYR A 115 1.05 -15.24 21.27
C TYR A 115 2.31 -16.10 21.23
N LYS A 116 3.30 -15.73 20.39
CA LYS A 116 4.59 -16.43 20.34
C LYS A 116 5.36 -16.36 21.66
N ASN A 117 5.35 -15.21 22.34
CA ASN A 117 6.09 -15.03 23.59
C ASN A 117 5.41 -15.70 24.81
N ARG A 118 4.17 -16.16 24.67
CA ARG A 118 3.44 -16.92 25.71
C ARG A 118 3.65 -18.45 25.62
N ARG A 119 4.22 -18.95 24.53
CA ARG A 119 4.60 -20.36 24.35
C ARG A 119 6.06 -20.56 24.73
#